data_AF-A0A9D7XPZ0-F1
#
_entry.id   AF-A0A9D7XPZ0-F1
#
_cell.length_a   1.000
_cell.length_b   1.000
_cell.length_c   1.000
_cell.angle_alpha   90.00
_cell.angle_beta   90.00
_cell.angle_gamma   90.00
#
_symmetry.space_group_name_H-M   'P 1'
#
loop_
_entity.id
_entity.type
_entity.pdbx_description
1 polymer ?
#
loop_
_entity_poly.entity_id
_entity_poly.type
_entity_poly.pdbx_seq_one_letter_code
_entity_poly.pdbx_strand_id
1 'polypeptide(L)' 'MPLSHGAAEVVDHIVPHRGNQSLFWAEENWQALCKRCHDSYKQRVEKSGRDPGCGIDGHPVDATHHWNR' A
#
# COMPACT_ATOMS: atom_id res chain seq x y z
N MET A 1 -11.38 5.25 22.21
CA MET A 1 -10.13 5.87 21.73
C MET A 1 -10.22 5.93 20.21
N PRO A 2 -10.38 7.11 19.57
CA PRO A 2 -10.39 7.15 18.11
C PRO A 2 -8.99 6.77 17.65
N LEU A 3 -8.88 5.72 16.86
CA LEU A 3 -7.62 5.33 16.23
C LEU A 3 -7.21 6.49 15.32
N SER A 4 -6.14 7.20 15.70
CA SER A 4 -5.58 8.32 14.96
C SER A 4 -5.04 7.85 13.61
N HIS A 5 -5.92 7.79 12.62
CA HIS A 5 -5.55 7.85 11.22
C HIS A 5 -5.20 9.32 10.96
N GLY A 6 -3.89 9.62 10.97
CA GLY A 6 -3.39 10.97 10.75
C GLY A 6 -3.83 11.50 9.37
N ALA A 7 -3.92 12.82 9.23
CA ALA A 7 -4.21 13.46 7.96
C ALA A 7 -3.23 12.99 6.88
N ALA A 8 -3.68 12.97 5.63
CA ALA A 8 -2.79 12.68 4.50
C ALA A 8 -1.80 13.84 4.33
N GLU A 9 -0.50 13.52 4.34
CA GLU A 9 0.59 14.50 4.25
C GLU A 9 1.41 14.32 2.97
N VAL A 10 1.33 13.14 2.36
CA VAL A 10 2.16 12.75 1.22
C VAL A 10 1.27 12.13 0.14
N VAL A 11 1.59 12.43 -1.12
CA VAL A 11 0.99 11.79 -2.29
C VAL A 11 1.95 10.71 -2.77
N ASP A 12 1.44 9.49 -2.90
CA ASP A 12 2.18 8.31 -3.32
C ASP A 12 1.62 7.74 -4.62
N HIS A 13 2.45 7.08 -5.42
CA HIS A 13 2.00 6.37 -6.61
C HIS A 13 1.61 4.92 -6.26
N ILE A 14 0.38 4.53 -6.56
CA ILE A 14 -0.13 3.17 -6.33
C ILE A 14 0.73 2.15 -7.08
N VAL A 15 1.00 2.43 -8.35
CA VAL A 15 1.93 1.70 -9.21
C VAL A 15 3.21 2.53 -9.39
N PRO A 16 4.39 2.00 -9.03
CA PRO A 16 5.66 2.70 -9.23
C PRO A 16 5.87 3.04 -10.70
N HIS A 17 6.02 4.33 -11.00
CA HIS A 17 6.09 4.83 -12.38
C HIS A 17 7.39 4.42 -13.12
N ARG A 18 8.49 4.11 -12.42
CA ARG A 18 9.78 3.65 -13.00
C ARG A 18 10.29 4.47 -14.21
N GLY A 19 10.03 5.77 -14.22
CA GLY A 19 10.39 6.70 -15.31
C GLY A 19 9.33 6.90 -16.40
N ASN A 20 8.21 6.19 -16.35
CA ASN A 20 7.06 6.44 -17.23
C ASN A 20 6.30 7.71 -16.78
N GLN A 21 6.34 8.75 -17.59
CA GLN A 21 5.71 10.04 -17.28
C GLN A 21 4.17 9.96 -17.31
N SER A 22 3.58 9.09 -18.12
CA SER A 22 2.13 8.91 -18.14
C SER A 22 1.62 8.32 -16.83
N LEU A 23 2.35 7.38 -16.23
CA LEU A 23 2.04 6.84 -14.91
C LEU A 23 2.35 7.83 -13.77
N PHE A 24 3.29 8.74 -13.99
CA PHE A 24 3.63 9.77 -13.03
C PHE A 24 2.51 10.81 -12.90
N TRP A 25 1.90 11.20 -14.02
CA TRP A 25 0.82 12.18 -14.10
C TRP A 25 -0.59 11.58 -14.14
N ALA A 26 -0.71 10.25 -14.07
CA ALA A 26 -2.00 9.58 -13.94
C ALA A 26 -2.57 9.89 -12.55
N GLU A 27 -3.57 10.78 -12.48
CA GLU A 27 -4.26 11.12 -11.22
C GLU A 27 -4.89 9.89 -10.56
N GLU A 28 -5.36 8.94 -11.39
CA GLU A 28 -5.86 7.63 -10.94
C GLU A 28 -4.80 6.75 -10.26
N ASN A 29 -3.52 7.04 -10.50
CA ASN A 29 -2.39 6.35 -9.88
C ASN A 29 -1.94 7.03 -8.58
N TRP A 30 -2.55 8.14 -8.16
CA TRP A 30 -2.17 8.84 -6.93
C TRP A 30 -3.01 8.39 -5.73
N GLN A 31 -2.34 8.18 -4.60
CA GLN A 31 -2.96 7.86 -3.32
C GLN A 31 -2.46 8.82 -2.25
N ALA A 32 -3.40 9.48 -1.58
CA ALA A 32 -3.09 10.34 -0.44
C ALA A 32 -2.87 9.47 0.82
N LEU A 33 -1.69 9.58 1.42
CA LEU A 33 -1.30 8.78 2.58
C LEU A 33 -0.74 9.63 3.71
N CYS A 34 -0.96 9.14 4.94
CA CYS A 34 -0.30 9.67 6.11
C CYS A 34 1.19 9.28 6.09
N LYS A 35 2.10 10.10 6.61
CA LYS A 35 3.54 9.79 6.60
C LYS A 35 3.87 8.44 7.25
N ARG A 36 3.23 8.12 8.38
CA ARG A 36 3.38 6.81 9.03
C ARG A 36 2.92 5.64 8.14
N CYS A 37 1.87 5.84 7.36
CA CYS A 37 1.26 4.84 6.48
C CYS A 37 2.18 4.57 5.28
N HIS A 38 2.71 5.65 4.70
CA HIS A 38 3.70 5.65 3.62
C HIS A 38 5.00 4.94 4.06
N ASP A 39 5.59 5.37 5.17
CA ASP A 39 6.90 4.88 5.62
C ASP A 39 6.86 3.45 6.19
N SER A 40 5.70 2.98 6.65
CA SER A 40 5.56 1.66 7.27
C SER A 40 4.89 0.63 6.37
N TYR A 41 3.60 0.81 6.06
CA TYR A 41 2.81 -0.21 5.37
C TYR A 41 3.21 -0.30 3.90
N LYS A 42 3.25 0.83 3.19
CA LYS A 42 3.62 0.85 1.77
C LYS A 42 5.05 0.40 1.54
N GLN A 43 6.01 0.92 2.31
CA GLN A 43 7.39 0.45 2.27
C GLN A 43 7.55 -1.06 2.53
N ARG A 44 6.72 -1.64 3.41
CA ARG A 44 6.72 -3.10 3.63
C ARG A 44 6.19 -3.85 2.41
N VAL A 45 5.05 -3.44 1.87
CA VAL A 45 4.42 -4.06 0.70
C VAL A 45 5.35 -3.99 -0.52
N GLU A 46 6.00 -2.85 -0.75
CA GLU A 46 6.93 -2.67 -1.88
C GLU A 46 8.18 -3.55 -1.76
N LYS A 47 8.72 -3.74 -0.55
CA LYS A 47 9.92 -4.57 -0.33
C LYS A 47 9.63 -6.07 -0.36
N SER A 48 8.51 -6.48 0.21
CA SER A 48 8.17 -7.90 0.33
C SER A 48 7.48 -8.45 -0.92
N GLY A 49 6.82 -7.58 -1.72
CA GLY A 49 5.90 -8.02 -2.77
C GLY A 49 4.70 -8.80 -2.23
N ARG A 50 4.48 -8.77 -0.91
CA ARG A 50 3.51 -9.57 -0.16
C ARG A 50 2.69 -8.64 0.71
N ASP A 51 1.38 -8.61 0.49
CA ASP A 51 0.47 -7.85 1.32
C ASP A 51 0.33 -8.55 2.69
N PRO A 52 0.72 -7.90 3.80
CA PRO A 52 0.66 -8.48 5.14
C PRO A 52 -0.77 -8.48 5.73
N GLY A 53 -1.79 -8.12 4.95
CA GLY A 53 -3.18 -8.07 5.38
C GLY A 53 -3.77 -9.44 5.75
N CYS A 54 -4.79 -9.39 6.61
CA CYS A 54 -5.63 -10.51 6.97
C CYS A 54 -7.07 -10.19 6.52
N GLY A 55 -7.69 -11.10 5.77
CA GLY A 55 -9.07 -10.98 5.32
C GLY A 55 -10.06 -11.05 6.48
N ILE A 56 -11.33 -10.76 6.21
CA ILE A 56 -12.42 -10.82 7.20
C ILE A 56 -12.67 -12.26 7.72
N ASP A 57 -12.22 -13.24 6.95
CA ASP A 57 -12.22 -14.67 7.22
C ASP A 57 -11.01 -15.13 8.07
N GLY A 58 -10.07 -14.23 8.35
CA GLY A 58 -8.85 -14.55 9.08
C GLY A 58 -7.74 -15.15 8.21
N HIS A 59 -7.93 -15.26 6.90
CA HIS A 59 -6.92 -15.79 5.99
C HIS A 59 -5.99 -14.70 5.46
N PRO A 60 -4.72 -15.03 5.16
CA PRO A 60 -3.79 -14.08 4.54
C PRO A 60 -4.32 -13.61 3.18
N VAL A 61 -4.33 -12.30 2.95
CA VAL A 61 -4.80 -11.72 1.67
C VAL A 61 -3.86 -12.03 0.50
N ASP A 62 -2.60 -12.36 0.78
CA ASP A 62 -1.64 -12.79 -0.23
C ASP A 62 -1.98 -14.20 -0.76
N ALA A 63 -2.39 -14.28 -2.03
CA ALA A 63 -2.67 -15.55 -2.70
C ALA A 63 -1.47 -16.51 -2.73
N THR A 64 -0.24 -15.98 -2.67
CA THR A 64 1.00 -16.79 -2.62
C THR A 64 1.38 -17.21 -1.21
N HIS A 65 0.50 -17.02 -0.22
CA HIS A 65 0.76 -17.42 1.15
C HIS A 65 0.83 -18.94 1.28
N HIS A 66 1.79 -19.44 2.08
CA HIS A 66 1.97 -20.87 2.32
C HIS A 66 0.79 -21.56 3.05
N TRP A 67 -0.21 -20.78 3.44
CA TRP A 67 -1.47 -21.24 4.04
C TRP A 67 -2.57 -21.39 2.97
N ASN A 68 -2.38 -20.78 1.80
CA ASN A 68 -3.29 -20.86 0.65
C ASN A 68 -2.89 -21.99 -0.33
N ARG A 69 -2.09 -22.96 0.14
CA ARG A 69 -1.65 -24.17 -0.59
C ARG A 69 -2.07 -25.42 0.15
#